data_AF-A0A5M6IM19-F1
#
_entry.id   AF-A0A5M6IM19-F1
#
_cell.length_a   1.000
_cell.length_b   1.000
_cell.length_c   1.000
_cell.angle_alpha   90.00
_cell.angle_beta   90.00
_cell.angle_gamma   90.00
#
_symmetry.space_group_name_H-M   'P 1'
#
loop_
_entity.id
_entity.type
_entity.pdbx_description
1 polymer ?
#
loop_
_entity_poly.entity_id
_entity_poly.type
_entity_poly.pdbx_seq_one_letter_code
_entity_poly.pdbx_strand_id
1 'polypeptide(L)'
;MLERNETPAEKAKAVMKSFEAKVAILERWAREGVPGGQSVPKDRTALRAWMGPDGDLRPWSDPNIDKELVGKYPDLTKRYLTALANIQKRHAAKGNRLKEVEADAAEARTRAENLEMQNATLIGINDALQRRIKTLLDLLAANGIEAPL
;
A
#
# COMPACT_ATOMS: atom_id res chain seq x y z
N MET A 1 12.62 30.00 32.33
CA MET A 1 13.26 28.77 31.85
C MET A 1 14.75 29.04 31.78
N LEU A 2 15.57 28.30 32.54
CA LEU A 2 17.02 28.45 32.52
C LEU A 2 17.54 28.02 31.15
N GLU A 3 18.04 28.98 30.37
CA GLU A 3 18.91 28.69 29.23
C GLU A 3 20.13 27.95 29.78
N ARG A 4 20.11 26.62 29.69
CA ARG A 4 21.33 25.82 29.89
C ARG A 4 22.32 26.31 28.83
N ASN A 5 23.38 26.98 29.27
CA ASN A 5 24.55 27.28 28.46
C ASN A 5 25.25 25.97 28.09
N GLU A 6 24.63 25.20 27.19
CA GLU A 6 25.26 24.02 26.58
C GLU A 6 26.48 24.49 25.79
N THR A 7 27.61 23.86 26.07
CA THR A 7 28.85 24.08 25.34
C THR A 7 28.68 23.65 23.87
N PRO A 8 29.47 24.22 22.94
CA PRO A 8 29.43 23.80 21.53
C PRO A 8 29.62 22.28 21.34
N ALA A 9 30.44 21.65 22.19
CA ALA A 9 30.68 20.20 22.16
C ALA A 9 29.45 19.39 22.57
N GLU A 10 28.72 19.82 23.62
CA GLU A 10 27.47 19.18 24.04
C GLU A 10 26.39 19.32 22.99
N LYS A 11 26.29 20.49 22.35
CA LYS A 11 25.38 20.71 21.22
C LYS A 11 25.69 19.78 20.06
N ALA A 12 26.96 19.65 19.68
CA ALA A 12 27.39 18.75 18.61
C ALA A 12 27.04 17.28 18.93
N LYS A 13 27.30 16.83 20.16
CA LYS A 13 26.96 15.47 20.61
C LYS A 13 25.45 15.21 20.60
N ALA A 14 24.65 16.18 21.04
CA ALA A 14 23.20 16.07 21.03
C ALA A 14 22.64 15.99 19.60
N VAL A 15 23.20 16.77 18.66
CA VAL A 15 22.79 16.70 17.25
C VAL A 15 23.19 15.37 16.63
N MET A 16 24.40 14.87 16.88
CA MET A 16 24.83 13.55 16.41
C MET A 16 23.87 12.45 16.89
N LYS A 17 23.59 12.40 18.19
CA LYS A 17 22.66 11.42 18.77
C LYS A 17 21.26 11.53 18.17
N SER A 18 20.79 12.76 17.92
CA SER A 18 19.51 12.97 17.25
C SER A 18 19.53 12.50 15.81
N PHE A 19 20.60 12.74 15.06
CA PHE A 19 20.73 12.26 13.69
C PHE A 19 20.75 10.72 13.64
N GLU A 20 21.51 10.07 14.50
CA GLU A 20 21.51 8.60 14.64
C GLU A 20 20.10 8.05 14.94
N ALA A 21 19.38 8.65 15.88
CA ALA A 21 18.02 8.24 16.22
C ALA A 21 17.06 8.40 15.04
N LYS A 22 17.11 9.54 14.32
CA LYS A 22 16.31 9.77 13.11
C LYS A 22 16.60 8.71 12.05
N VAL A 23 17.88 8.42 11.78
CA VAL A 23 18.29 7.40 10.81
C VAL A 23 17.76 6.03 11.22
N ALA A 24 17.92 5.64 12.48
CA ALA A 24 17.45 4.35 12.99
C ALA A 24 15.92 4.17 12.83
N ILE A 25 15.15 5.23 13.07
CA ILE A 25 13.69 5.23 12.85
C ILE A 25 13.38 5.02 11.36
N LEU A 26 14.06 5.74 10.47
CA LEU A 26 13.83 5.63 9.03
C LEU A 26 14.25 4.27 8.49
N GLU A 27 15.34 3.68 8.98
CA GLU A 27 15.75 2.32 8.63
C GLU A 27 14.75 1.27 9.10
N ARG A 28 14.18 1.46 10.29
CA ARG A 28 13.07 0.63 10.77
C ARG A 28 11.87 0.75 9.85
N TRP A 29 11.43 1.96 9.53
CA TRP A 29 10.32 2.19 8.60
C TRP A 29 10.61 1.68 7.19
N ALA A 30 11.86 1.71 6.74
CA ALA A 30 12.26 1.12 5.46
C ALA A 30 12.13 -0.41 5.43
N ARG A 31 12.16 -1.08 6.59
CA ARG A 31 11.97 -2.54 6.71
C ARG A 31 10.52 -2.92 6.98
N GLU A 32 9.86 -2.22 7.89
CA GLU A 32 8.55 -2.57 8.45
C GLU A 32 7.39 -1.81 7.77
N GLY A 33 7.68 -0.69 7.12
CA GLY A 33 6.69 0.25 6.62
C GLY A 33 6.53 1.46 7.54
N VAL A 34 5.98 2.54 6.98
CA VAL A 34 5.69 3.78 7.71
C VAL A 34 4.37 3.59 8.48
N PRO A 35 4.34 3.81 9.80
CA PRO A 35 3.11 3.76 10.57
C PRO A 35 2.06 4.75 10.07
N GLY A 36 0.79 4.43 10.22
CA GLY A 36 -0.31 5.31 9.81
C GLY A 36 -0.25 6.68 10.49
N GLY A 37 -0.49 7.75 9.72
CA GLY A 37 -0.49 9.12 10.22
C GLY A 37 0.91 9.75 10.41
N GLN A 38 1.99 8.99 10.23
CA GLN A 38 3.35 9.51 10.36
C GLN A 38 3.85 10.16 9.08
N SER A 39 4.62 11.25 9.23
CA SER A 39 5.25 11.97 8.12
C SER A 39 6.72 11.60 7.97
N VAL A 40 7.11 11.25 6.74
CA VAL A 40 8.50 10.93 6.40
C VAL A 40 9.19 12.18 5.84
N PRO A 41 10.38 12.56 6.34
CA PRO A 41 11.15 13.65 5.75
C PRO A 41 11.53 13.31 4.31
N LYS A 42 11.15 14.19 3.36
CA LYS A 42 11.32 13.96 1.91
C LYS A 42 12.73 14.29 1.41
N ASP A 43 13.44 15.13 2.14
CA ASP A 43 14.77 15.61 1.79
C ASP A 43 15.57 15.94 3.06
N ARG A 44 16.83 16.28 2.86
CA ARG A 44 17.79 16.65 3.92
C ARG A 44 17.34 17.85 4.75
N THR A 45 16.71 18.83 4.12
CA THR A 45 16.19 20.00 4.83
C THR A 45 15.01 19.62 5.72
N ALA A 46 14.12 18.74 5.23
CA ALA A 46 13.04 18.18 6.02
C ALA A 46 13.58 17.32 7.17
N LEU A 47 14.62 16.50 6.95
CA LEU A 47 15.26 15.70 8.00
C LEU A 47 15.82 16.56 9.13
N ARG A 48 16.46 17.68 8.77
CA ARG A 48 17.00 18.67 9.68
C ARG A 48 15.94 19.27 10.61
N ALA A 49 14.79 19.60 10.05
CA ALA A 49 13.65 20.15 10.79
C ALA A 49 12.80 19.09 11.51
N TRP A 50 12.83 17.84 11.04
CA TRP A 50 11.98 16.77 11.56
C TRP A 50 12.32 16.43 13.00
N MET A 51 11.33 16.37 13.89
CA MET A 51 11.56 16.08 15.32
C MET A 51 11.26 14.62 15.68
N GLY A 52 11.17 13.73 14.69
CA GLY A 52 10.75 12.35 14.90
C GLY A 52 9.23 12.20 14.98
N PRO A 53 8.73 10.97 15.15
CA PRO A 53 7.30 10.67 15.27
C PRO A 53 6.69 11.19 16.58
N ASP A 54 7.47 11.27 17.65
CA ASP A 54 7.04 11.69 18.99
C ASP A 54 7.38 13.16 19.28
N GLY A 55 8.10 13.83 18.38
CA GLY A 55 8.47 15.24 18.51
C GLY A 55 9.61 15.52 19.49
N ASP A 56 10.34 14.50 19.93
CA ASP A 56 11.38 14.56 20.96
C ASP A 56 12.81 14.73 20.40
N LEU A 57 13.00 14.56 19.09
CA LEU A 57 14.31 14.64 18.46
C LEU A 57 14.68 16.09 18.14
N ARG A 58 15.93 16.45 18.47
CA ARG A 58 16.43 17.81 18.29
C ARG A 58 16.59 18.15 16.79
N PRO A 59 16.01 19.27 16.31
CA PRO A 59 16.30 19.77 14.98
C PRO A 59 17.70 20.39 14.92
N TRP A 60 18.29 20.47 13.72
CA TRP A 60 19.57 21.16 13.53
C TRP A 60 19.61 21.99 12.25
N SER A 61 20.35 23.10 12.30
CA SER A 61 20.42 24.05 11.19
C SER A 61 21.64 23.81 10.28
N ASP A 62 22.73 23.28 10.84
CA ASP A 62 24.02 23.12 10.14
C ASP A 62 23.87 22.14 8.95
N PRO A 63 23.98 22.63 7.69
CA PRO A 63 23.84 21.80 6.49
C PRO A 63 25.07 20.91 6.24
N ASN A 64 26.17 21.09 6.99
CA ASN A 64 27.35 20.24 6.84
C ASN A 64 27.24 18.96 7.66
N ILE A 65 26.17 18.75 8.43
CA ILE A 65 25.98 17.53 9.22
C ILE A 65 25.60 16.35 8.32
N ASP A 66 24.73 16.60 7.34
CA ASP A 66 24.06 15.63 6.48
C ASP A 66 24.47 15.74 5.01
N LYS A 67 25.70 16.19 4.73
CA LYS A 67 26.30 16.16 3.40
C LYS A 67 26.97 14.81 3.14
N GLU A 68 26.69 14.24 1.97
CA GLU A 68 27.07 12.88 1.61
C GLU A 68 28.58 12.65 1.49
N LEU A 69 29.32 13.60 0.92
CA LEU A 69 30.77 13.46 0.64
C LEU A 69 31.66 14.31 1.55
N VAL A 70 31.16 15.45 2.02
CA VAL A 70 31.94 16.45 2.78
C VAL A 70 31.31 16.80 4.13
N GLY A 71 30.31 16.03 4.54
CA GLY A 71 29.62 16.25 5.80
C GLY A 71 30.39 15.71 7.00
N LYS A 72 29.97 16.14 8.19
CA LYS A 72 30.52 15.65 9.46
C LYS A 72 30.20 14.16 9.70
N TYR A 73 29.10 13.66 9.15
CA TYR A 73 28.67 12.26 9.30
C TYR A 73 28.25 11.65 7.95
N PRO A 74 29.20 11.35 7.06
CA PRO A 74 28.91 10.85 5.70
C PRO A 74 28.22 9.47 5.73
N ASP A 75 28.60 8.59 6.65
CA ASP A 75 28.01 7.25 6.75
C ASP A 75 26.54 7.28 7.20
N LEU A 76 26.21 8.12 8.18
CA LEU A 76 24.82 8.35 8.60
C LEU A 76 24.00 8.96 7.46
N THR A 77 24.59 9.84 6.67
CA THR A 77 23.94 10.43 5.50
C THR A 77 23.62 9.37 4.45
N LYS A 78 24.56 8.48 4.13
CA LYS A 78 24.33 7.36 3.19
C LYS A 78 23.23 6.43 3.67
N ARG A 79 23.22 6.08 4.97
CA ARG A 79 22.18 5.26 5.60
C ARG A 79 20.80 5.92 5.50
N TYR A 80 20.73 7.21 5.81
CA TYR A 80 19.52 8.02 5.63
C TYR A 80 18.99 7.95 4.19
N LEU A 81 19.84 8.25 3.19
CA LEU A 81 19.43 8.26 1.79
C LEU A 81 18.95 6.87 1.32
N THR A 82 19.63 5.83 1.77
CA THR A 82 19.25 4.44 1.50
C THR A 82 17.90 4.09 2.11
N ALA A 83 17.67 4.47 3.37
CA ALA A 83 16.39 4.24 4.04
C ALA A 83 15.26 4.98 3.32
N LEU A 84 15.47 6.24 2.95
CA LEU A 84 14.48 7.04 2.22
C LEU A 84 14.14 6.43 0.86
N ALA A 85 15.13 6.01 0.09
CA ALA A 85 14.93 5.35 -1.19
C ALA A 85 14.13 4.03 -1.05
N ASN A 86 14.41 3.25 0.00
CA ASN A 86 13.69 2.01 0.27
C ASN A 86 12.23 2.26 0.69
N ILE A 87 11.98 3.29 1.51
CA ILE A 87 10.61 3.71 1.85
C ILE A 87 9.84 4.10 0.57
N GLN A 88 10.45 4.91 -0.30
CA GLN A 88 9.83 5.33 -1.56
C GLN A 88 9.52 4.15 -2.49
N LYS A 89 10.46 3.22 -2.66
CA LYS A 89 10.27 1.99 -3.45
C LYS A 89 9.09 1.17 -2.93
N ARG A 90 8.97 1.00 -1.61
CA ARG A 90 7.84 0.28 -0.99
C ARG A 90 6.51 0.99 -1.23
N HIS A 91 6.46 2.31 -1.10
CA HIS A 91 5.25 3.08 -1.38
C HIS A 91 4.81 2.92 -2.84
N ALA A 92 5.75 2.99 -3.79
CA ALA A 92 5.47 2.76 -5.21
C ALA A 92 4.95 1.33 -5.46
N ALA A 93 5.61 0.31 -4.91
CA ALA A 93 5.19 -1.08 -5.04
C ALA A 93 3.79 -1.33 -4.45
N LYS A 94 3.47 -0.74 -3.30
CA LYS A 94 2.13 -0.83 -2.69
C LYS A 94 1.06 -0.16 -3.57
N GLY A 95 1.38 0.99 -4.18
CA GLY A 95 0.48 1.67 -5.11
C GLY A 95 0.20 0.86 -6.37
N ASN A 96 1.23 0.22 -6.94
CA ASN A 96 1.05 -0.66 -8.10
C ASN A 96 0.22 -1.90 -7.76
N ARG A 97 0.50 -2.55 -6.63
CA ARG A 97 -0.27 -3.72 -6.17
C ARG A 97 -1.74 -3.36 -5.91
N LEU A 98 -2.03 -2.17 -5.39
CA LEU A 98 -3.41 -1.72 -5.21
C LEU A 98 -4.13 -1.60 -6.56
N LYS A 99 -3.49 -1.01 -7.57
CA LYS A 99 -4.06 -0.90 -8.92
C LYS A 99 -4.31 -2.27 -9.56
N GLU A 100 -3.38 -3.20 -9.40
CA GLU A 100 -3.56 -4.59 -9.89
C GLU A 100 -4.77 -5.25 -9.22
N VAL A 101 -4.89 -5.16 -7.89
CA VAL A 101 -6.03 -5.72 -7.15
C VAL A 101 -7.35 -5.06 -7.55
N GLU A 102 -7.36 -3.75 -7.79
CA GLU A 102 -8.55 -3.03 -8.27
C GLU A 102 -8.95 -3.48 -9.69
N ALA A 103 -7.98 -3.70 -10.58
CA ALA A 103 -8.23 -4.22 -11.93
C ALA A 103 -8.77 -5.66 -11.88
N ASP A 104 -8.16 -6.54 -11.07
CA ASP A 104 -8.63 -7.92 -10.87
C ASP A 104 -10.05 -7.95 -10.30
N ALA A 105 -10.35 -7.06 -9.34
CA ALA A 105 -11.69 -6.96 -8.76
C ALA A 105 -12.72 -6.46 -9.78
N ALA A 106 -12.36 -5.52 -10.65
CA ALA A 106 -13.22 -5.06 -11.74
C ALA A 106 -13.48 -6.17 -12.76
N GLU A 107 -12.44 -6.92 -13.15
CA GLU A 107 -12.59 -8.05 -14.07
C GLU A 107 -13.46 -9.16 -13.45
N ALA A 108 -13.27 -9.48 -12.18
CA ALA A 108 -14.07 -10.47 -11.47
C ALA A 108 -15.56 -10.09 -11.43
N ARG A 109 -15.89 -8.79 -11.24
CA ARG A 109 -17.27 -8.30 -11.30
C ARG A 109 -17.88 -8.49 -12.68
N THR A 110 -17.18 -8.07 -13.73
CA THR A 110 -17.65 -8.26 -15.12
C THR A 110 -17.87 -9.74 -15.44
N ARG A 111 -16.98 -10.62 -14.99
CA ARG A 111 -17.15 -12.08 -15.15
C ARG A 111 -18.38 -12.60 -14.39
N ALA A 112 -18.61 -12.13 -13.17
CA ALA A 112 -19.79 -12.51 -12.39
C ALA A 112 -21.09 -12.06 -13.07
N GLU A 113 -21.19 -10.82 -13.51
CA GLU A 113 -22.35 -10.28 -14.24
C GLU A 113 -22.61 -11.09 -15.53
N ASN A 114 -21.57 -11.42 -16.28
CA ASN A 114 -21.70 -12.25 -17.48
C ASN A 114 -22.21 -13.66 -17.18
N LEU A 115 -21.74 -14.28 -16.09
CA LEU A 115 -22.22 -15.59 -15.66
C LEU A 115 -23.67 -15.53 -15.16
N GLU A 116 -24.06 -14.47 -14.48
CA GLU A 116 -25.45 -14.25 -14.07
C GLU A 116 -26.38 -14.12 -15.27
N MET A 117 -26.00 -13.37 -16.30
CA MET A 117 -26.76 -13.27 -17.56
C MET A 117 -26.85 -14.62 -18.29
N GLN A 118 -25.75 -15.37 -18.34
CA GLN A 118 -25.75 -16.71 -18.95
C GLN A 118 -26.66 -17.67 -18.19
N ASN A 119 -26.61 -17.67 -16.86
CA ASN A 119 -27.49 -18.48 -16.01
C ASN A 119 -28.96 -18.12 -16.23
N ALA A 120 -29.30 -16.83 -16.25
CA ALA A 120 -30.67 -16.39 -16.52
C ALA A 120 -31.16 -16.87 -17.90
N THR A 121 -30.30 -16.81 -18.91
CA THR A 121 -30.61 -17.30 -20.26
C THR A 121 -30.83 -18.81 -20.29
N LEU A 122 -29.95 -19.58 -19.65
CA LEU A 122 -30.06 -21.03 -19.57
C LEU A 122 -31.32 -21.48 -18.82
N ILE A 123 -31.68 -20.79 -17.74
CA ILE A 123 -32.95 -21.03 -17.01
C ILE A 123 -34.14 -20.82 -17.96
N GLY A 124 -34.16 -19.71 -18.69
CA GLY A 124 -35.25 -19.43 -19.65
C GLY A 124 -35.35 -20.48 -20.77
N ILE A 125 -34.23 -20.96 -21.29
CA ILE A 125 -34.18 -22.04 -22.28
C ILE A 125 -34.72 -23.35 -21.67
N ASN A 126 -34.31 -23.68 -20.45
CA ASN A 126 -34.76 -24.89 -19.75
C ASN A 126 -36.28 -24.86 -19.56
N ASP A 127 -36.84 -23.75 -19.08
CA ASP A 127 -38.29 -23.59 -18.90
C ASP A 127 -39.06 -23.73 -20.22
N ALA A 128 -38.52 -23.17 -21.31
CA ALA A 128 -39.14 -23.29 -22.64
C ALA A 128 -39.13 -24.73 -23.15
N LEU A 129 -38.02 -25.45 -22.97
CA LEU A 129 -37.89 -26.85 -23.34
C LEU A 129 -38.82 -27.73 -22.49
N GLN A 130 -38.90 -27.51 -21.18
CA GLN A 130 -39.80 -28.25 -20.30
C GLN A 130 -41.27 -28.05 -20.69
N ARG A 131 -41.69 -26.82 -20.99
CA ARG A 131 -43.03 -26.53 -21.50
C ARG A 131 -43.32 -27.28 -22.79
N ARG A 132 -42.38 -27.28 -23.73
CA ARG A 132 -42.53 -27.97 -25.03
C ARG A 132 -42.60 -29.49 -24.87
N ILE A 133 -41.76 -30.07 -24.02
CA ILE A 133 -41.80 -31.50 -23.68
C ILE A 133 -43.17 -31.84 -23.10
N LYS A 134 -43.66 -31.06 -22.15
CA LYS A 134 -44.99 -31.26 -21.56
C LYS A 134 -46.09 -31.22 -22.63
N THR A 135 -46.11 -30.21 -23.50
CA THR A 135 -47.07 -30.14 -24.61
C THR A 135 -47.01 -31.38 -25.51
N LEU A 136 -45.80 -31.86 -25.84
CA LEU A 136 -45.64 -33.05 -26.67
C LEU A 136 -46.15 -34.31 -25.97
N LEU A 137 -45.88 -34.47 -24.67
CA LEU A 137 -46.39 -35.60 -23.88
C LEU A 137 -47.92 -35.56 -23.78
N ASP A 138 -48.51 -34.39 -23.54
CA ASP A 138 -49.97 -34.21 -23.50
C ASP A 138 -50.61 -34.58 -24.85
N LEU A 139 -49.97 -34.21 -25.97
CA LEU A 139 -50.41 -34.59 -27.32
C LEU A 139 -50.29 -36.09 -27.59
N LEU A 140 -49.20 -36.73 -27.18
CA LEU A 140 -49.04 -38.19 -27.33
C LEU A 140 -50.12 -38.95 -26.56
N ALA A 141 -50.36 -38.55 -25.30
CA ALA A 141 -51.39 -39.13 -24.46
C ALA A 141 -52.79 -38.96 -25.07
N ALA A 142 -53.12 -37.77 -25.60
CA ALA A 142 -54.40 -37.50 -26.24
C ALA A 142 -54.65 -38.36 -27.51
N ASN A 143 -53.59 -38.83 -28.17
CA ASN A 143 -53.67 -39.69 -29.35
C ASN A 143 -53.54 -41.20 -29.02
N GLY A 144 -53.49 -41.57 -27.74
CA GLY A 144 -53.34 -42.96 -27.31
C GLY A 144 -51.98 -43.59 -27.64
N ILE A 145 -50.95 -42.76 -27.84
CA ILE A 145 -49.58 -43.19 -28.13
C ILE A 145 -48.80 -43.18 -26.80
N GLU A 146 -48.23 -44.32 -26.40
CA GLU A 146 -47.35 -44.38 -25.23
C GLU A 146 -46.08 -43.54 -25.46
N ALA A 147 -45.74 -42.71 -24.47
CA ALA A 147 -44.53 -41.91 -24.52
C ALA A 147 -43.29 -42.80 -24.37
N PRO A 148 -42.21 -42.56 -25.15
CA PRO A 148 -40.94 -43.23 -24.92
C PRO A 148 -40.37 -42.81 -23.55
N LEU A 149 -39.98 -43.79 -22.74
CA LEU A 149 -39.29 -43.63 -21.45
C LEU A 149 -37.97 -42.87 -21.59
#